data_AF-A0A2H5XCI7-F1
#
_entry.id   AF-A0A2H5XCI7-F1
#
_cell.length_a   1.000
_cell.length_b   1.000
_cell.length_c   1.000
_cell.angle_alpha   90.00
_cell.angle_beta   90.00
_cell.angle_gamma   90.00
#
_symmetry.space_group_name_H-M   'P 1'
#
loop_
_entity.id
_entity.type
_entity.pdbx_description
1 polymer ?
#
loop_
_entity_poly.entity_id
_entity_poly.type
_entity_poly.pdbx_seq_one_letter_code
_entity_poly.pdbx_strand_id
1 'polypeptide(L)'
;MGRLAEEAQKQLIATLAPYMGKVTFGNLRFQVSEWTEGDRSYTNIAIVYETPGSSTNQLNILVDETEGVITFVDGDEERRTTNLEEVLHFVESAVRTIPERRMERLRETIRLWARQGKSKAEVLAELNRLLRADLLGGSITHTELKASIQYCLQLFNVLPSGQNV
;
A
#
# COMPACT_ATOMS: atom_id res chain seq x y z
N MET A 1 8.70 -18.33 -16.34
CA MET A 1 9.38 -18.06 -15.05
C MET A 1 10.55 -18.99 -14.87
N GLY A 2 11.71 -18.48 -14.43
CA GLY A 2 12.83 -19.34 -14.06
C GLY A 2 12.67 -19.89 -12.64
N ARG A 3 13.63 -20.72 -12.22
CA ARG A 3 13.53 -21.51 -10.98
C ARG A 3 13.58 -20.62 -9.74
N LEU A 4 14.41 -19.57 -9.75
CA LEU A 4 14.56 -18.70 -8.59
C LEU A 4 13.30 -17.84 -8.40
N ALA A 5 12.73 -17.30 -9.48
CA ALA A 5 11.50 -16.52 -9.38
C ALA A 5 10.30 -17.40 -8.99
N GLU A 6 10.24 -18.67 -9.44
CA GLU A 6 9.21 -19.60 -8.98
C GLU A 6 9.29 -19.87 -7.47
N GLU A 7 10.49 -20.11 -6.97
CA GLU A 7 10.72 -20.29 -5.54
C GLU A 7 10.36 -19.01 -4.76
N ALA A 8 10.83 -17.85 -5.23
CA ALA A 8 10.54 -16.56 -4.61
C ALA A 8 9.04 -16.27 -4.58
N GLN A 9 8.33 -16.47 -5.69
CA GLN A 9 6.89 -16.27 -5.77
C GLN A 9 6.14 -17.17 -4.80
N LYS A 10 6.49 -18.47 -4.77
CA LYS A 10 5.85 -19.44 -3.88
C LYS A 10 6.01 -19.06 -2.41
N GLN A 11 7.24 -18.69 -2.01
CA GLN A 11 7.51 -18.29 -0.63
C GLN A 11 6.83 -16.96 -0.27
N LEU A 12 6.84 -15.97 -1.17
CA LEU A 12 6.12 -14.71 -0.99
C LEU A 12 4.61 -14.93 -0.81
N ILE A 13 3.99 -15.80 -1.61
CA ILE A 13 2.56 -16.15 -1.46
C ILE A 13 2.30 -16.78 -0.10
N ALA A 14 3.13 -17.74 0.33
CA ALA A 14 2.96 -18.40 1.61
C ALA A 14 3.10 -17.41 2.78
N THR A 15 4.12 -16.54 2.75
CA THR A 15 4.37 -15.50 3.76
C THR A 15 3.26 -14.46 3.81
N LEU A 16 2.72 -14.06 2.65
CA LEU A 16 1.72 -13.00 2.59
C LEU A 16 0.26 -13.47 2.62
N ALA A 17 0.00 -14.78 2.56
CA ALA A 17 -1.35 -15.35 2.62
C ALA A 17 -2.21 -14.80 3.77
N PRO A 18 -1.68 -14.52 4.98
CA PRO A 18 -2.47 -13.91 6.05
C PRO A 18 -2.98 -12.49 5.76
N TYR A 19 -2.40 -11.76 4.81
CA TYR A 19 -2.72 -10.36 4.49
C TYR A 19 -3.50 -10.20 3.18
N MET A 20 -3.38 -11.17 2.27
CA MET A 20 -3.98 -11.14 0.93
C MET A 20 -5.50 -10.96 0.96
N GLY A 21 -6.01 -10.19 0.00
CA GLY A 21 -7.46 -9.96 -0.17
C GLY A 21 -8.14 -9.13 0.93
N LYS A 22 -7.42 -8.75 1.99
CA LYS A 22 -7.99 -7.97 3.11
C LYS A 22 -7.93 -6.48 2.80
N VAL A 23 -9.06 -5.79 2.99
CA VAL A 23 -9.16 -4.32 2.81
C VAL A 23 -8.19 -3.58 3.72
N THR A 24 -8.00 -4.03 4.96
CA THR A 24 -7.03 -3.44 5.92
C THR A 24 -5.60 -3.43 5.39
N PHE A 25 -5.26 -4.34 4.47
CA PHE A 25 -3.97 -4.42 3.79
C PHE A 25 -4.05 -3.96 2.33
N GLY A 26 -5.04 -3.14 1.99
CA GLY A 26 -5.18 -2.55 0.66
C GLY A 26 -5.53 -3.55 -0.43
N ASN A 27 -6.20 -4.66 -0.09
CA ASN A 27 -6.54 -5.73 -1.02
C ASN A 27 -5.29 -6.25 -1.77
N LEU A 28 -4.29 -6.65 -0.98
CA LEU A 28 -2.99 -7.09 -1.44
C LEU A 28 -3.12 -8.23 -2.46
N ARG A 29 -2.42 -8.08 -3.60
CA ARG A 29 -2.40 -9.02 -4.72
C ARG A 29 -1.03 -9.05 -5.40
N PHE A 30 -0.77 -10.11 -6.15
CA PHE A 30 0.46 -10.25 -6.94
C PHE A 30 0.20 -9.99 -8.41
N GLN A 31 1.19 -9.44 -9.09
CA GLN A 31 1.29 -9.37 -10.54
C GLN A 31 2.70 -9.76 -10.94
N VAL A 32 2.83 -10.66 -11.90
CA VAL A 32 4.13 -11.12 -12.40
C VAL A 32 4.30 -10.70 -13.85
N SER A 33 5.47 -10.18 -14.19
CA SER A 33 5.87 -9.92 -15.58
C SER A 33 7.24 -10.51 -15.84
N GLU A 34 7.44 -11.00 -17.06
CA GLU A 34 8.67 -11.66 -17.49
C GLU A 34 9.15 -11.01 -18.78
N TRP A 35 10.46 -10.83 -18.91
CA TRP A 35 11.08 -10.35 -20.13
C TRP A 35 12.52 -10.82 -20.22
N THR A 36 13.10 -10.66 -21.41
CA THR A 36 14.50 -10.92 -21.67
C THR A 36 15.19 -9.65 -22.14
N GLU A 37 16.47 -9.49 -21.81
CA GLU A 37 17.32 -8.41 -22.30
C GLU A 37 18.69 -9.00 -22.67
N GLY A 38 18.96 -9.14 -23.97
CA GLY A 38 20.09 -9.93 -24.45
C GLY A 38 19.99 -11.39 -23.99
N ASP A 39 21.04 -11.89 -23.33
CA ASP A 39 21.10 -13.24 -22.76
C ASP A 39 20.56 -13.32 -21.32
N ARG A 40 20.00 -12.22 -20.79
CA ARG A 40 19.47 -12.17 -19.43
C ARG A 40 17.96 -12.38 -19.42
N SER A 41 17.49 -13.13 -18.44
CA SER A 41 16.08 -13.39 -18.20
C SER A 41 15.65 -12.77 -16.87
N TYR A 42 14.60 -11.96 -16.92
CA TYR A 42 14.10 -11.23 -15.76
C TYR A 42 12.67 -11.62 -15.43
N THR A 43 12.37 -11.72 -14.14
CA THR A 43 11.01 -11.80 -13.62
C THR A 43 10.79 -10.70 -12.60
N ASN A 44 9.79 -9.85 -12.81
CA ASN A 44 9.33 -8.90 -11.79
C ASN A 44 8.09 -9.46 -11.09
N ILE A 45 8.17 -9.57 -9.77
CA ILE A 45 7.06 -9.93 -8.90
C ILE A 45 6.62 -8.65 -8.19
N ALA A 46 5.52 -8.07 -8.66
CA ALA A 46 4.91 -6.89 -8.06
C ALA A 46 3.88 -7.31 -6.99
N ILE A 47 4.05 -6.83 -5.77
CA ILE A 47 3.03 -6.89 -4.71
C ILE A 47 2.27 -5.57 -4.73
N VAL A 48 1.02 -5.62 -5.17
CA VAL A 48 0.16 -4.46 -5.37
C VAL A 48 -0.83 -4.32 -4.24
N TYR A 49 -1.00 -3.11 -3.72
CA TYR A 49 -2.00 -2.78 -2.71
C TYR A 49 -2.51 -1.35 -2.89
N GLU A 50 -3.63 -1.04 -2.26
CA GLU A 50 -4.29 0.26 -2.35
C GLU A 50 -4.38 0.96 -1.00
N THR A 51 -4.38 2.28 -1.05
CA THR A 51 -4.69 3.16 0.09
C THR A 51 -5.96 3.95 -0.22
N PRO A 52 -6.68 4.43 0.82
CA PRO A 52 -7.94 5.14 0.62
C PRO A 52 -7.81 6.31 -0.35
N GLY A 53 -8.83 6.49 -1.20
CA GLY A 53 -8.79 7.47 -2.30
C GLY A 53 -8.17 6.94 -3.59
N SER A 54 -8.19 5.61 -3.78
CA SER A 54 -7.79 4.93 -5.03
C SER A 54 -6.32 5.08 -5.43
N SER A 55 -5.42 5.28 -4.46
CA SER A 55 -3.98 5.31 -4.74
C SER A 55 -3.41 3.90 -4.74
N THR A 56 -2.94 3.44 -5.90
CA THR A 56 -2.25 2.15 -6.07
C THR A 56 -0.78 2.29 -5.68
N ASN A 57 -0.31 1.34 -4.86
CA ASN A 57 1.06 1.24 -4.38
C ASN A 57 1.61 -0.14 -4.75
N GLN A 58 2.93 -0.23 -4.93
CA GLN A 58 3.58 -1.47 -5.36
C GLN A 58 4.92 -1.66 -4.64
N LEU A 59 5.22 -2.91 -4.30
CA LEU A 59 6.57 -3.36 -3.97
C LEU A 59 7.03 -4.25 -5.13
N ASN A 60 8.14 -3.91 -5.76
CA ASN A 60 8.66 -4.66 -6.91
C ASN A 60 9.89 -5.47 -6.49
N ILE A 61 9.85 -6.76 -6.81
CA ILE A 61 10.95 -7.70 -6.62
C ILE A 61 11.40 -8.17 -7.99
N LEU A 62 12.56 -7.71 -8.43
CA LEU A 62 13.15 -8.10 -9.70
C LEU A 62 14.10 -9.28 -9.48
N VAL A 63 13.84 -10.39 -10.15
CA VAL A 63 14.70 -11.57 -10.16
C VAL A 63 15.42 -11.63 -11.50
N ASP A 64 16.75 -11.58 -11.46
CA ASP A 64 17.61 -11.95 -12.58
C ASP A 64 17.91 -13.45 -12.48
N GLU A 65 17.34 -14.23 -13.38
CA GLU A 65 17.50 -15.69 -13.42
C GLU A 65 18.89 -16.11 -13.88
N THR A 66 19.57 -15.27 -14.68
CA THR A 66 20.89 -15.58 -15.23
C THR A 66 21.97 -15.39 -14.18
N GLU A 67 21.88 -14.32 -13.37
CA GLU A 67 22.82 -14.05 -12.28
C GLU A 67 22.40 -14.67 -10.94
N GLY A 68 21.15 -15.11 -10.80
CA GLY A 68 20.60 -15.59 -9.52
C GLY A 68 20.50 -14.47 -8.48
N VAL A 69 20.29 -13.23 -8.92
CA VAL A 69 20.25 -12.03 -8.08
C VAL A 69 18.84 -11.49 -7.99
N ILE A 70 18.43 -11.12 -6.78
CA ILE A 70 17.14 -10.50 -6.48
C ILE A 70 17.38 -9.03 -6.13
N THR A 71 16.62 -8.14 -6.73
CA THR A 71 16.71 -6.68 -6.56
C THR A 71 15.37 -6.13 -6.06
N PHE A 72 15.41 -5.25 -5.06
CA PHE A 72 14.23 -4.58 -4.52
C PHE A 72 14.60 -3.20 -3.96
N VAL A 73 13.61 -2.32 -3.81
CA VAL A 73 13.80 -0.95 -3.29
C VAL A 73 13.37 -0.89 -1.83
N ASP A 74 14.29 -0.50 -0.95
CA ASP A 74 14.08 -0.33 0.48
C ASP A 74 14.26 1.16 0.84
N GLY A 75 13.14 1.87 0.97
CA GLY A 75 13.14 3.33 1.07
C GLY A 75 13.60 3.96 -0.25
N ASP A 76 14.71 4.67 -0.21
CA ASP A 76 15.33 5.32 -1.38
C ASP A 76 16.54 4.54 -1.94
N GLU A 77 16.84 3.36 -1.36
CA GLU A 77 18.00 2.54 -1.73
C GLU A 77 17.58 1.30 -2.54
N GLU A 78 18.28 1.06 -3.64
CA GLU A 78 18.20 -0.21 -4.36
C GLU A 78 19.10 -1.25 -3.68
N ARG A 79 18.51 -2.38 -3.30
CA ARG A 79 19.22 -3.50 -2.67
C ARG A 79 19.26 -4.68 -3.61
N ARG A 80 20.41 -5.34 -3.65
CA ARG A 80 20.66 -6.55 -4.44
C ARG A 80 21.15 -7.66 -3.52
N THR A 81 20.54 -8.83 -3.60
CA THR A 81 20.87 -9.97 -2.74
C THR A 81 20.63 -11.28 -3.47
N THR A 82 21.32 -12.34 -3.07
CA THR A 82 20.99 -13.72 -3.46
C THR A 82 20.21 -14.44 -2.35
N ASN A 83 19.97 -13.77 -1.21
CA ASN A 83 19.27 -14.34 -0.07
C ASN A 83 17.77 -14.05 -0.15
N LEU A 84 17.00 -15.08 -0.46
CA LEU A 84 15.54 -14.98 -0.52
C LEU A 84 14.90 -14.64 0.84
N GLU A 85 15.47 -15.10 1.95
CA GLU A 85 14.93 -14.83 3.29
C GLU A 85 14.95 -13.33 3.62
N GLU A 86 15.99 -12.62 3.17
CA GLU A 86 16.12 -11.17 3.31
C GLU A 86 14.98 -10.44 2.57
N VAL A 87 14.68 -10.89 1.35
CA VAL A 87 13.59 -10.35 0.53
C VAL A 87 12.23 -10.61 1.20
N LEU A 88 12.01 -11.81 1.72
CA LEU A 88 10.76 -12.16 2.42
C LEU A 88 10.56 -11.30 3.68
N HIS A 89 11.61 -11.13 4.49
CA HIS A 89 11.56 -10.31 5.69
C HIS A 89 11.27 -8.84 5.35
N PHE A 90 11.93 -8.30 4.32
CA PHE A 90 11.68 -6.96 3.82
C PHE A 90 10.21 -6.80 3.40
N VAL A 91 9.70 -7.68 2.54
CA VAL A 91 8.33 -7.59 2.03
C VAL A 91 7.31 -7.74 3.15
N GLU A 92 7.47 -8.70 4.06
CA GLU A 92 6.54 -8.88 5.17
C GLU A 92 6.53 -7.65 6.09
N SER A 93 7.70 -7.11 6.40
CA SER A 93 7.82 -5.89 7.21
C SER A 93 7.12 -4.71 6.54
N ALA A 94 7.32 -4.51 5.24
CA ALA A 94 6.64 -3.46 4.48
C ALA A 94 5.11 -3.64 4.52
N VAL A 95 4.62 -4.85 4.29
CA VAL A 95 3.18 -5.17 4.28
C VAL A 95 2.53 -4.94 5.65
N ARG A 96 3.22 -5.27 6.75
CA ARG A 96 2.75 -5.03 8.11
C ARG A 96 2.48 -3.56 8.41
N THR A 97 3.17 -2.63 7.73
CA THR A 97 2.97 -1.18 7.92
C THR A 97 1.78 -0.61 7.12
N ILE A 98 1.20 -1.37 6.19
CA ILE A 98 0.11 -0.89 5.32
C ILE A 98 -1.07 -0.31 6.12
N PRO A 99 -1.60 -0.95 7.19
CA PRO A 99 -2.72 -0.40 7.94
C PRO A 99 -2.44 0.99 8.53
N GLU A 100 -1.22 1.21 9.03
CA GLU A 100 -0.80 2.50 9.58
C GLU A 100 -0.67 3.56 8.48
N ARG A 101 -0.05 3.21 7.35
CA ARG A 101 0.07 4.11 6.18
C ARG A 101 -1.30 4.52 5.64
N ARG A 102 -2.26 3.59 5.59
CA ARG A 102 -3.64 3.86 5.18
C ARG A 102 -4.31 4.88 6.11
N MET A 103 -4.11 4.74 7.42
CA MET A 103 -4.63 5.68 8.40
C MET A 103 -4.00 7.07 8.28
N GLU A 104 -2.68 7.15 8.11
CA GLU A 104 -2.00 8.44 7.94
C GLU A 104 -2.49 9.15 6.67
N ARG A 105 -2.66 8.40 5.58
CA ARG A 105 -3.20 8.93 4.32
C ARG A 105 -4.61 9.51 4.48
N LEU A 106 -5.46 8.87 5.28
CA LEU A 106 -6.79 9.40 5.60
C LEU A 106 -6.70 10.71 6.38
N ARG A 107 -5.81 10.80 7.38
CA ARG A 107 -5.60 12.04 8.15
C ARG A 107 -5.06 13.17 7.30
N GLU A 108 -4.10 12.91 6.42
CA GLU A 108 -3.62 13.85 5.41
C GLU A 108 -4.76 14.36 4.53
N THR A 109 -5.61 13.45 4.04
CA THR A 109 -6.75 13.79 3.20
C THR A 109 -7.76 14.68 3.93
N ILE A 110 -8.07 14.35 5.19
CA ILE A 110 -8.94 15.17 6.05
C ILE A 110 -8.34 16.57 6.26
N ARG A 111 -7.04 16.66 6.57
CA ARG A 111 -6.34 17.94 6.72
C ARG A 111 -6.40 18.76 5.43
N LEU A 112 -6.21 18.12 4.28
CA LEU A 112 -6.29 18.77 2.98
C LEU A 112 -7.70 19.34 2.74
N TRP A 113 -8.75 18.55 2.96
CA TRP A 113 -10.13 19.03 2.82
C TRP A 113 -10.46 20.19 3.75
N ALA A 114 -10.01 20.14 5.01
CA ALA A 114 -10.20 21.25 5.93
C ALA A 114 -9.46 22.52 5.47
N ARG A 115 -8.22 22.39 4.97
CA ARG A 115 -7.46 23.51 4.38
C ARG A 115 -8.09 24.07 3.11
N GLN A 116 -8.85 23.25 2.38
CA GLN A 116 -9.63 23.68 1.22
C GLN A 116 -10.96 24.35 1.61
N GLY A 117 -11.22 24.57 2.90
CA GLY A 117 -12.42 25.24 3.39
C GLY A 117 -13.65 24.34 3.48
N LYS A 118 -13.53 23.01 3.30
CA LYS A 118 -14.67 22.11 3.52
C LYS A 118 -15.11 22.18 4.98
N SER A 119 -16.41 22.31 5.18
CA SER A 119 -17.02 22.22 6.51
C SER A 119 -16.88 20.81 7.08
N LYS A 120 -17.02 20.71 8.41
CA LYS A 120 -17.09 19.42 9.11
C LYS A 120 -18.11 18.46 8.51
N ALA A 121 -19.29 18.97 8.14
CA ALA A 121 -20.35 18.14 7.55
C ALA A 121 -19.95 17.59 6.18
N GLU A 122 -19.31 18.40 5.34
CA GLU A 122 -18.82 17.98 4.02
C GLU A 122 -17.71 16.94 4.14
N VAL A 123 -16.75 17.13 5.06
CA VAL A 123 -15.69 16.13 5.32
C VAL A 123 -16.28 14.78 5.76
N LEU A 124 -17.27 14.79 6.65
CA LEU A 124 -17.95 13.55 7.07
C LEU A 124 -18.72 12.89 5.91
N ALA A 125 -19.31 13.68 5.01
CA ALA A 125 -19.95 13.16 3.81
C ALA A 125 -18.94 12.48 2.87
N GLU A 126 -17.75 13.07 2.67
CA GLU A 126 -16.69 12.47 1.86
C GLU A 126 -16.15 11.16 2.48
N LEU A 127 -15.95 11.13 3.80
CA LEU A 127 -15.54 9.90 4.50
C LEU A 127 -16.56 8.77 4.30
N ASN A 128 -17.86 9.10 4.31
CA ASN A 128 -18.91 8.12 4.02
C ASN A 128 -18.89 7.66 2.55
N ARG A 129 -18.47 8.50 1.60
CA ARG A 129 -18.29 8.07 0.20
C ARG A 129 -17.15 7.06 0.06
N LEU A 130 -16.08 7.21 0.83
CA LEU A 130 -14.95 6.26 0.82
C LEU A 130 -15.33 4.85 1.29
N LEU A 131 -16.42 4.68 2.05
CA LEU A 131 -16.96 3.34 2.35
C LEU A 131 -17.48 2.61 1.10
N ARG A 132 -17.85 3.36 0.06
CA ARG A 132 -18.47 2.84 -1.16
C ARG A 132 -17.56 2.96 -2.37
N ALA A 133 -16.25 3.09 -2.15
CA ALA A 133 -15.28 3.20 -3.24
C ALA A 133 -15.33 1.97 -4.16
N ASP A 134 -15.20 2.19 -5.47
CA ASP A 134 -15.28 1.13 -6.50
C ASP A 134 -14.14 0.11 -6.40
N LEU A 135 -12.98 0.54 -5.90
CA LEU A 135 -11.84 -0.33 -5.64
C LEU A 135 -11.90 -0.86 -4.21
N LEU A 136 -11.91 -2.20 -4.06
CA LEU A 136 -12.00 -2.88 -2.77
C LEU A 136 -10.91 -2.41 -1.79
N GLY A 137 -9.67 -2.25 -2.24
CA GLY A 137 -8.58 -1.75 -1.41
C GLY A 137 -8.56 -0.23 -1.26
N GLY A 138 -9.23 0.51 -2.15
CA GLY A 138 -9.47 1.95 -2.02
C GLY A 138 -10.58 2.31 -1.02
N SER A 139 -11.38 1.32 -0.59
CA SER A 139 -12.39 1.50 0.45
C SER A 139 -11.77 1.60 1.84
N ILE A 140 -12.50 2.22 2.77
CA ILE A 140 -12.13 2.25 4.19
C ILE A 140 -12.90 1.21 4.99
N THR A 141 -12.25 0.65 6.01
CA THR A 141 -12.89 -0.22 6.99
C THR A 141 -13.72 0.57 8.01
N HIS A 142 -14.61 -0.08 8.75
CA HIS A 142 -15.34 0.56 9.86
C HIS A 142 -14.40 1.10 10.95
N THR A 143 -13.29 0.41 11.23
CA THR A 143 -12.27 0.88 12.17
C THR A 143 -11.61 2.16 11.67
N GLU A 144 -11.24 2.20 10.40
CA GLU A 144 -10.64 3.38 9.77
C GLU A 144 -11.61 4.56 9.75
N LEU A 145 -12.88 4.32 9.45
CA LEU A 145 -13.93 5.35 9.48
C LEU A 145 -14.09 5.93 10.88
N LYS A 146 -14.22 5.10 11.91
CA LYS A 146 -14.38 5.56 13.30
C LYS A 146 -13.21 6.43 13.73
N ALA A 147 -11.98 5.98 13.47
CA ALA A 147 -10.77 6.74 13.79
C ALA A 147 -10.70 8.07 13.00
N SER A 148 -11.09 8.04 11.73
CA SER A 148 -11.13 9.23 10.85
C SER A 148 -12.15 10.26 11.31
N ILE A 149 -13.34 9.82 11.75
CA ILE A 149 -14.36 10.70 12.33
C ILE A 149 -13.83 11.35 13.62
N GLN A 150 -13.24 10.55 14.52
CA GLN A 150 -12.66 11.09 15.76
C GLN A 150 -11.59 12.14 15.47
N TYR A 151 -10.70 11.87 14.53
CA TYR A 151 -9.68 12.82 14.08
C TYR A 151 -10.29 14.09 13.47
N CYS A 152 -11.31 13.96 12.61
CA CYS A 152 -12.04 15.09 12.04
C CYS A 152 -12.66 15.96 13.14
N LEU A 153 -13.35 15.37 14.12
CA LEU A 153 -13.97 16.12 15.22
C LEU A 153 -12.92 16.90 16.02
N GLN A 154 -11.77 16.28 16.31
CA GLN A 154 -10.66 16.94 17.00
C GLN A 154 -10.12 18.12 16.19
N LEU A 155 -9.86 17.92 14.90
CA LEU A 155 -9.31 18.95 14.01
C LEU A 155 -10.21 20.19 13.95
N PHE A 156 -11.52 20.01 13.74
CA PHE A 156 -12.48 21.11 13.62
C PHE A 156 -12.86 21.76 14.96
N ASN A 157 -12.63 21.09 16.10
CA ASN A 157 -12.79 21.73 17.41
C ASN A 157 -11.59 22.62 17.76
N VAL A 158 -10.41 22.32 17.21
CA VAL A 158 -9.18 23.10 17.41
C VAL A 158 -9.06 24.24 16.40
N LEU A 159 -9.59 24.06 15.18
CA LEU A 159 -9.69 25.14 14.20
C LEU A 159 -10.75 26.16 14.68
N PRO A 160 -10.38 27.43 14.97
CA PRO A 160 -11.34 28.42 15.40
C PRO A 160 -12.43 28.58 14.33
N SER A 161 -13.68 28.63 14.77
CA SER A 161 -14.83 28.86 13.91
C SER A 161 -14.68 30.21 13.20
N GLY A 162 -14.17 30.22 11.96
CA GLY A 162 -14.17 31.40 11.11
C GLY A 162 -12.85 31.91 10.54
N GLN A 163 -11.88 31.05 10.19
CA GLN A 163 -10.82 31.47 9.25
C GLN A 163 -10.88 30.68 7.95
N ASN A 164 -11.52 31.30 6.96
CA ASN A 164 -11.15 31.12 5.56
C ASN A 164 -9.71 31.65 5.42
N VAL A 165 -8.79 30.81 4.94
CA VAL A 165 -7.53 31.26 4.33
C VAL A 165 -7.55 30.75 2.90
#